data_AF-A0AAU7AV03-F1
#
_entry.id   AF-A0AAU7AV03-F1
#
_cell.length_a   1.000
_cell.length_b   1.000
_cell.length_c   1.000
_cell.angle_alpha   90.00
_cell.angle_beta   90.00
_cell.angle_gamma   90.00
#
_symmetry.space_group_name_H-M   'P 1'
#
loop_
_entity.id
_entity.type
_entity.pdbx_description
1 polymer ?
#
loop_
_entity_poly.entity_id
_entity_poly.type
_entity_poly.pdbx_seq_one_letter_code
_entity_poly.pdbx_strand_id
1 'polypeptide(L)'
;MRPTLLFALIACVAGGVMPSGAAASTVPERRAAAQAATRITFGFARERSAADPRARAAARARRAAAGTCLDVWQSAPKARIRVLGEIYFSSVAGARWSVDGPLVVRWITRMAASRAVMRVPVLASAVRAVRRATPTLTGAFSEFPDPCATVTAWRDAGWSAAAEPKQADELLAAGASFEAAAPAISRGRAFIRRYGGPSGANAGDLFDGALDEPDGQVIDDCDPVARIVLPDNVEACDRGR
;
A
#
# COMPACT_ATOMS: atom_id res chain seq x y z
N MET A 1 -10.29 0.22 -20.54
CA MET A 1 -9.13 0.10 -21.45
C MET A 1 -7.95 0.79 -20.78
N ARG A 2 -6.89 0.05 -20.42
CA ARG A 2 -5.73 0.59 -19.69
C ARG A 2 -4.72 1.17 -20.66
N PRO A 3 -4.21 2.40 -20.48
CA PRO A 3 -3.07 2.88 -21.24
C PRO A 3 -1.79 2.24 -20.69
N THR A 4 -1.12 1.53 -21.57
CA THR A 4 0.23 1.00 -21.43
C THR A 4 1.22 2.17 -21.31
N LEU A 5 1.79 2.41 -20.13
CA LEU A 5 2.97 3.26 -20.00
C LEU A 5 4.22 2.39 -20.07
N LEU A 6 4.73 2.31 -21.28
CA LEU A 6 6.02 1.75 -21.65
C LEU A 6 7.09 2.79 -21.27
N PHE A 7 7.86 2.55 -20.21
CA PHE A 7 9.12 3.24 -19.99
C PHE A 7 10.25 2.22 -19.93
N ALA A 8 11.00 2.18 -21.03
CA ALA A 8 12.29 1.54 -21.12
C ALA A 8 13.29 2.37 -20.30
N LEU A 9 13.98 1.73 -19.35
CA LEU A 9 15.20 2.27 -18.78
C LEU A 9 16.25 1.16 -18.75
N ILE A 10 17.20 1.32 -19.66
CA ILE A 10 18.44 0.55 -19.75
C ILE A 10 19.31 0.96 -18.57
N ALA A 11 19.76 -0.02 -17.79
CA ALA A 11 20.93 0.10 -16.94
C ALA A 11 21.75 -1.19 -17.04
N CYS A 12 22.80 -1.15 -17.87
CA CYS A 12 23.97 -1.98 -17.65
C CYS A 12 24.64 -1.53 -16.34
N VAL A 13 25.15 -2.47 -15.53
CA VAL A 13 26.51 -2.47 -14.94
C VAL A 13 26.65 -3.60 -13.91
N ALA A 14 27.81 -4.25 -14.00
CA ALA A 14 28.51 -5.07 -13.01
C ALA A 14 27.96 -6.45 -12.64
N GLY A 15 28.56 -7.47 -13.26
CA GLY A 15 28.68 -8.80 -12.69
C GLY A 15 29.46 -8.74 -11.37
N GLY A 16 28.72 -8.83 -10.26
CA GLY A 16 29.26 -9.17 -8.95
C GLY A 16 29.15 -10.68 -8.75
N VAL A 17 30.29 -11.33 -8.57
CA VAL A 17 30.39 -12.73 -8.11
C VAL A 17 29.60 -12.85 -6.80
N MET A 18 28.47 -13.56 -6.83
CA MET A 18 27.75 -13.88 -5.59
C MET A 18 28.59 -14.86 -4.77
N PRO A 19 28.79 -14.64 -3.46
CA PRO A 19 29.37 -15.63 -2.59
C PRO A 19 28.39 -16.80 -2.46
N SER A 20 28.66 -17.87 -3.21
CA SER A 20 28.06 -19.19 -3.05
C SER A 20 28.54 -19.81 -1.73
N GLY A 21 27.88 -19.46 -0.62
CA GLY A 21 28.22 -19.98 0.71
C GLY A 21 27.03 -20.29 1.62
N ALA A 22 25.80 -19.98 1.22
CA ALA A 22 24.62 -20.40 1.98
C ALA A 22 24.19 -21.80 1.50
N ALA A 23 24.42 -22.82 2.33
CA ALA A 23 23.88 -24.16 2.09
C ALA A 23 22.37 -24.06 1.80
N ALA A 24 21.91 -24.72 0.75
CA ALA A 24 20.50 -24.72 0.37
C ALA A 24 19.67 -25.30 1.52
N SER A 25 18.65 -24.56 1.98
CA SER A 25 17.76 -25.01 3.07
C SER A 25 17.13 -26.37 2.75
N THR A 26 17.13 -27.27 3.74
CA THR A 26 16.52 -28.60 3.62
C THR A 26 14.99 -28.50 3.48
N VAL A 27 14.34 -29.57 3.02
CA VAL A 27 12.86 -29.59 2.92
C VAL A 27 12.18 -29.41 4.29
N PRO A 28 12.63 -30.07 5.38
CA PRO A 28 12.08 -29.83 6.72
C PRO A 28 12.21 -28.38 7.18
N GLU A 29 13.38 -27.75 6.96
CA GLU A 29 13.60 -26.33 7.30
C GLU A 29 12.67 -25.41 6.52
N ARG A 30 12.48 -25.66 5.22
CA ARG A 30 11.56 -24.88 4.39
C ARG A 30 10.12 -24.96 4.89
N ARG A 31 9.65 -26.16 5.25
CA ARG A 31 8.31 -26.35 5.83
C ARG A 31 8.17 -25.65 7.17
N ALA A 32 9.14 -25.81 8.08
CA ALA A 32 9.12 -25.15 9.38
C ALA A 32 9.08 -23.61 9.25
N ALA A 33 9.87 -23.05 8.32
CA ALA A 33 9.88 -21.61 8.03
C ALA A 33 8.54 -21.13 7.45
N ALA A 34 7.98 -21.84 6.47
CA ALA A 34 6.69 -21.49 5.87
C ALA A 34 5.53 -21.61 6.86
N GLN A 35 5.53 -22.62 7.74
CA GLN A 35 4.55 -22.76 8.82
C GLN A 35 4.69 -21.66 9.87
N ALA A 36 5.92 -21.27 10.22
CA ALA A 36 6.16 -20.13 11.11
C ALA A 36 5.62 -18.83 10.50
N ALA A 37 5.93 -18.56 9.23
CA ALA A 37 5.38 -17.42 8.48
C ALA A 37 3.84 -17.45 8.45
N THR A 38 3.26 -18.61 8.13
CA THR A 38 1.81 -18.85 8.11
C THR A 38 1.15 -18.47 9.43
N ARG A 39 1.68 -18.95 10.57
CA ARG A 39 1.16 -18.62 11.91
C ARG A 39 1.24 -17.13 12.22
N ILE A 40 2.37 -16.50 11.91
CA ILE A 40 2.58 -15.06 12.16
C ILE A 40 1.61 -14.23 11.32
N THR A 41 1.46 -14.55 10.03
CA THR A 41 0.52 -13.88 9.11
C THR A 41 -0.93 -14.05 9.54
N PHE A 42 -1.37 -15.23 10.02
CA PHE A 42 -2.72 -15.36 10.56
C PHE A 42 -2.94 -14.57 11.86
N GLY A 43 -1.92 -14.44 12.71
CA GLY A 43 -1.97 -13.53 13.86
C GLY A 43 -2.26 -12.10 13.43
N PHE A 44 -1.51 -11.61 12.44
CA PHE A 44 -1.74 -10.30 11.84
C PHE A 44 -3.14 -10.16 11.22
N ALA A 45 -3.60 -11.15 10.45
CA ALA A 45 -4.92 -11.11 9.81
C ALA A 45 -6.05 -10.99 10.84
N ARG A 46 -5.95 -11.68 11.98
CA ARG A 46 -6.92 -11.52 13.09
C ARG A 46 -6.88 -10.13 13.70
N GLU A 47 -5.69 -9.60 13.97
CA GLU A 47 -5.57 -8.23 14.51
C GLU A 47 -6.12 -7.18 13.55
N ARG A 48 -5.84 -7.31 12.24
CA ARG A 48 -6.37 -6.43 11.19
C ARG A 48 -7.88 -6.55 11.06
N SER A 49 -8.43 -7.76 11.05
CA SER A 49 -9.87 -8.01 11.04
C SER A 49 -10.57 -7.37 12.24
N ALA A 50 -10.01 -7.50 13.45
CA ALA A 50 -10.54 -6.84 14.64
C ALA A 50 -10.45 -5.31 14.58
N ALA A 51 -9.45 -4.76 13.89
CA ALA A 51 -9.26 -3.32 13.73
C ALA A 51 -10.06 -2.72 12.55
N ASP A 52 -10.57 -3.54 11.62
CA ASP A 52 -11.22 -3.09 10.38
C ASP A 52 -12.39 -2.11 10.61
N PRO A 53 -13.29 -2.32 11.59
CA PRO A 53 -14.37 -1.35 11.85
C PRO A 53 -13.83 0.06 12.17
N ARG A 54 -12.74 0.13 12.94
CA ARG A 54 -12.07 1.39 13.32
C ARG A 54 -11.34 1.99 12.12
N ALA A 55 -10.66 1.18 11.32
CA ALA A 55 -9.98 1.62 10.10
C ALA A 55 -10.96 2.23 9.10
N ARG A 56 -12.11 1.57 8.89
CA ARG A 56 -13.21 2.09 8.05
C ARG A 56 -13.85 3.35 8.62
N ALA A 57 -14.03 3.42 9.94
CA ALA A 57 -14.55 4.63 10.59
C ALA A 57 -13.62 5.83 10.39
N ALA A 58 -12.30 5.64 10.50
CA ALA A 58 -11.31 6.68 10.23
C ALA A 58 -11.36 7.16 8.77
N ALA A 59 -11.43 6.22 7.81
CA ALA A 59 -11.58 6.55 6.39
C ALA A 59 -12.88 7.33 6.10
N ARG A 60 -14.02 6.89 6.65
CA ARG A 60 -15.31 7.61 6.53
C ARG A 60 -15.24 9.02 7.12
N ALA A 61 -14.58 9.21 8.25
CA ALA A 61 -14.41 10.53 8.86
C ALA A 61 -13.63 11.47 7.92
N ARG A 62 -12.60 10.99 7.23
CA ARG A 62 -11.87 11.78 6.22
C ARG A 62 -12.69 12.11 4.99
N ARG A 63 -13.51 11.18 4.51
CA ARG A 63 -14.46 11.45 3.42
C ARG A 63 -15.45 12.53 3.79
N ALA A 64 -16.04 12.42 4.98
CA ALA A 64 -16.97 13.42 5.50
C ALA A 64 -16.30 14.80 5.62
N ALA A 65 -15.08 14.86 6.15
CA ALA A 65 -14.29 16.09 6.23
C ALA A 65 -14.00 16.67 4.84
N ALA A 66 -13.55 15.86 3.87
CA ALA A 66 -13.35 16.32 2.50
C ALA A 66 -14.65 16.89 1.88
N GLY A 67 -15.79 16.28 2.19
CA GLY A 67 -17.11 16.73 1.76
C GLY A 67 -17.54 18.08 2.34
N THR A 68 -16.96 18.57 3.44
CA THR A 68 -17.35 19.88 4.01
C THR A 68 -16.89 21.06 3.17
N CYS A 69 -15.94 20.85 2.25
CA CYS A 69 -15.44 21.86 1.32
C CYS A 69 -15.70 21.46 -0.15
N LEU A 70 -16.81 20.76 -0.41
CA LEU A 70 -17.15 20.21 -1.73
C LEU A 70 -17.11 21.26 -2.86
N ASP A 71 -17.54 22.49 -2.57
CA ASP A 71 -17.49 23.63 -3.49
C ASP A 71 -16.07 23.94 -3.96
N VAL A 72 -15.07 23.80 -3.08
CA VAL A 72 -13.66 24.00 -3.39
C VAL A 72 -13.20 22.94 -4.38
N TRP A 73 -13.50 21.66 -4.13
CA TRP A 73 -13.19 20.56 -5.04
C TRP A 73 -13.85 20.74 -6.42
N GLN A 74 -15.10 21.17 -6.45
CA GLN A 74 -15.85 21.42 -7.69
C GLN A 74 -15.30 22.59 -8.51
N SER A 75 -14.72 23.59 -7.85
CA SER A 75 -14.16 24.78 -8.51
C SER A 75 -12.83 24.52 -9.23
N ALA A 76 -12.23 23.34 -9.03
CA ALA A 76 -10.92 23.04 -9.57
C ALA A 76 -10.93 22.88 -11.10
N PRO A 77 -9.90 23.40 -11.81
CA PRO A 77 -9.74 23.15 -13.24
C PRO A 77 -9.52 21.67 -13.53
N LYS A 78 -10.03 21.18 -14.68
CA LYS A 78 -9.88 19.77 -15.11
C LYS A 78 -8.43 19.27 -15.08
N ALA A 79 -7.47 20.13 -15.43
CA ALA A 79 -6.04 19.81 -15.42
C ALA A 79 -5.51 19.41 -14.02
N ARG A 80 -6.22 19.76 -12.93
CA ARG A 80 -5.82 19.47 -11.54
C ARG A 80 -6.44 18.22 -10.96
N ILE A 81 -7.42 17.62 -11.63
CA ILE A 81 -8.19 16.47 -11.14
C ILE A 81 -7.29 15.30 -10.73
N ARG A 82 -6.23 15.01 -11.50
CA ARG A 82 -5.26 13.95 -11.16
C ARG A 82 -4.65 14.17 -9.77
N VAL A 83 -4.13 15.36 -9.52
CA VAL A 83 -3.44 15.72 -8.26
C VAL A 83 -4.44 15.76 -7.09
N LEU A 84 -5.64 16.27 -7.35
CA LEU A 84 -6.73 16.23 -6.37
C LEU A 84 -7.14 14.80 -6.03
N GLY A 85 -7.13 13.90 -7.01
CA GLY A 85 -7.31 12.47 -6.83
C GLY A 85 -6.29 11.91 -5.84
N GLU A 86 -5.00 12.21 -6.03
CA GLU A 86 -3.93 11.78 -5.13
C GLU A 86 -4.07 12.34 -3.70
N ILE A 87 -4.42 13.62 -3.56
CA ILE A 87 -4.64 14.25 -2.24
C ILE A 87 -5.80 13.58 -1.51
N TYR A 88 -6.94 13.44 -2.18
CA TYR A 88 -8.13 12.80 -1.62
C TYR A 88 -7.83 11.34 -1.24
N PHE A 89 -7.27 10.58 -2.19
CA PHE A 89 -6.89 9.20 -2.01
C PHE A 89 -5.97 9.03 -0.80
N SER A 90 -4.88 9.80 -0.75
CA SER A 90 -3.87 9.67 0.31
C SER A 90 -4.39 10.12 1.65
N SER A 91 -5.33 11.06 1.70
CA SER A 91 -6.00 11.42 2.95
C SER A 91 -6.87 10.27 3.49
N VAL A 92 -7.66 9.63 2.63
CA VAL A 92 -8.56 8.53 3.02
C VAL A 92 -7.76 7.26 3.34
N ALA A 93 -6.84 6.89 2.45
CA ALA A 93 -5.89 5.80 2.66
C ALA A 93 -5.05 6.03 3.93
N GLY A 94 -4.64 7.28 4.15
CA GLY A 94 -3.90 7.72 5.32
C GLY A 94 -4.62 7.51 6.64
N ALA A 95 -5.91 7.83 6.69
CA ALA A 95 -6.72 7.55 7.87
C ALA A 95 -6.85 6.05 8.14
N ARG A 96 -6.96 5.21 7.11
CA ARG A 96 -6.93 3.75 7.29
C ARG A 96 -5.55 3.30 7.79
N TRP A 97 -4.48 3.80 7.18
CA TRP A 97 -3.10 3.48 7.53
C TRP A 97 -2.75 3.90 8.96
N SER A 98 -3.36 4.96 9.50
CA SER A 98 -3.19 5.34 10.92
C SER A 98 -3.62 4.22 11.89
N VAL A 99 -4.48 3.30 11.43
CA VAL A 99 -4.95 2.12 12.15
C VAL A 99 -4.17 0.87 11.76
N ASP A 100 -4.01 0.63 10.45
CA ASP A 100 -3.40 -0.59 9.89
C ASP A 100 -1.86 -0.57 9.96
N GLY A 101 -1.22 0.59 9.76
CA GLY A 101 0.24 0.75 9.72
C GLY A 101 0.95 0.21 10.98
N PRO A 102 0.52 0.54 12.21
CA PRO A 102 1.08 -0.06 13.42
C PRO A 102 0.95 -1.60 13.48
N LEU A 103 -0.08 -2.18 12.86
CA LEU A 103 -0.26 -3.63 12.77
C LEU A 103 0.74 -4.25 11.80
N VAL A 104 0.93 -3.61 10.63
CA VAL A 104 1.91 -4.02 9.63
C VAL A 104 3.33 -3.98 10.22
N VAL A 105 3.69 -2.91 10.94
CA VAL A 105 4.99 -2.77 11.62
C VAL A 105 5.20 -3.89 12.65
N ARG A 106 4.19 -4.22 13.46
CA ARG A 106 4.29 -5.34 14.41
C ARG A 106 4.43 -6.68 13.71
N TRP A 107 3.64 -6.92 12.67
CA TRP A 107 3.70 -8.15 11.88
C TRP A 107 5.08 -8.36 11.27
N ILE A 108 5.63 -7.34 10.60
CA ILE A 108 6.95 -7.45 9.96
C ILE A 108 8.07 -7.58 11.00
N THR A 109 7.92 -6.96 12.17
CA THR A 109 8.84 -7.13 13.31
C THR A 109 8.84 -8.57 13.83
N ARG A 110 7.67 -9.20 13.98
CA ARG A 110 7.55 -10.61 14.38
C ARG A 110 8.16 -11.55 13.33
N MET A 111 7.93 -11.27 12.05
CA MET A 111 8.56 -12.02 10.94
C MET A 111 10.08 -11.92 10.99
N ALA A 112 10.62 -10.72 11.20
CA ALA A 112 12.06 -10.48 11.31
C ALA A 112 12.69 -11.11 12.57
N ALA A 113 11.95 -11.22 13.67
CA ALA A 113 12.42 -11.87 14.89
C ALA A 113 12.42 -13.41 14.80
N SER A 114 11.65 -13.99 13.86
CA SER A 114 11.56 -15.43 13.69
C SER A 114 12.81 -16.00 13.02
N ARG A 115 13.65 -16.69 13.81
CA ARG A 115 14.84 -17.39 13.30
C ARG A 115 14.51 -18.37 12.16
N ALA A 116 13.38 -19.07 12.25
CA ALA A 116 12.95 -20.00 11.21
C ALA A 116 12.66 -19.28 9.88
N VAL A 117 11.97 -18.14 9.93
CA VAL A 117 11.67 -17.32 8.75
C VAL A 117 12.95 -16.73 8.16
N MET A 118 13.81 -16.15 9.00
CA MET A 118 15.00 -15.42 8.53
C MET A 118 16.14 -16.32 8.04
N ARG A 119 16.16 -17.61 8.41
CA ARG A 119 17.11 -18.59 7.87
C ARG A 119 16.84 -18.98 6.42
N VAL A 120 15.61 -18.80 5.93
CA VAL A 120 15.23 -19.12 4.55
C VAL A 120 15.38 -17.86 3.69
N PRO A 121 16.32 -17.83 2.70
CA PRO A 121 16.65 -16.60 1.97
C PRO A 121 15.48 -15.92 1.27
N VAL A 122 14.56 -16.68 0.69
CA VAL A 122 13.39 -16.13 -0.02
C VAL A 122 12.45 -15.40 0.93
N LEU A 123 12.18 -15.97 2.11
CA LEU A 123 11.35 -15.32 3.13
C LEU A 123 12.07 -14.13 3.76
N ALA A 124 13.36 -14.27 4.08
CA ALA A 124 14.16 -13.17 4.61
C ALA A 124 14.22 -11.98 3.63
N SER A 125 14.32 -12.24 2.32
CA SER A 125 14.28 -11.21 1.29
C SER A 125 12.93 -10.50 1.23
N ALA A 126 11.82 -11.25 1.24
CA ALA A 126 10.48 -10.70 1.27
C ALA A 126 10.25 -9.83 2.53
N VAL A 127 10.68 -10.30 3.70
CA VAL A 127 10.58 -9.55 4.96
C VAL A 127 11.38 -8.25 4.90
N ARG A 128 12.60 -8.29 4.36
CA ARG A 128 13.42 -7.07 4.19
C ARG A 128 12.80 -6.10 3.19
N ALA A 129 12.19 -6.60 2.12
CA ALA A 129 11.52 -5.76 1.13
C ALA A 129 10.33 -5.01 1.75
N VAL A 130 9.43 -5.71 2.43
CA VAL A 130 8.30 -5.11 3.16
C VAL A 130 8.79 -4.08 4.18
N ARG A 131 9.81 -4.45 4.97
CA ARG A 131 10.38 -3.55 5.99
C ARG A 131 10.98 -2.27 5.40
N ARG A 132 11.55 -2.32 4.20
CA ARG A 132 12.08 -1.14 3.50
C ARG A 132 10.99 -0.26 2.90
N ALA A 133 9.89 -0.85 2.42
CA ALA A 133 8.78 -0.10 1.84
C ALA A 133 7.90 0.59 2.91
N THR A 134 7.80 0.00 4.11
CA THR A 134 6.86 0.47 5.16
C THR A 134 7.06 1.93 5.59
N PRO A 135 8.30 2.46 5.79
CA PRO A 135 8.49 3.87 6.13
C PRO A 135 8.01 4.82 5.04
N THR A 136 8.27 4.50 3.77
CA THR A 136 7.82 5.31 2.63
C THR A 136 6.29 5.38 2.57
N LEU A 137 5.60 4.24 2.73
CA LEU A 137 4.13 4.22 2.82
C LEU A 137 3.63 5.05 4.00
N THR A 138 4.30 4.98 5.15
CA THR A 138 3.91 5.74 6.34
C THR A 138 4.06 7.25 6.11
N GLY A 139 5.13 7.69 5.45
CA GLY A 139 5.32 9.09 5.06
C GLY A 139 4.21 9.54 4.10
N ALA A 140 4.06 8.83 2.97
CA ALA A 140 3.06 9.11 1.95
C ALA A 140 1.65 9.27 2.53
N PHE A 141 1.23 8.33 3.38
CA PHE A 141 -0.10 8.30 3.98
C PHE A 141 -0.29 9.26 5.17
N SER A 142 0.76 9.99 5.59
CA SER A 142 0.65 11.00 6.64
C SER A 142 0.51 12.42 6.12
N GLU A 143 0.62 12.62 4.80
CA GLU A 143 0.93 13.91 4.20
C GLU A 143 -0.26 14.85 4.04
N PHE A 144 -1.47 14.29 3.91
CA PHE A 144 -2.70 15.07 3.77
C PHE A 144 -3.67 14.82 4.94
N PRO A 145 -3.34 15.26 6.17
CA PRO A 145 -4.19 15.10 7.33
C PRO A 145 -5.46 15.98 7.27
N ASP A 146 -5.43 17.06 6.49
CA ASP A 146 -6.59 17.93 6.23
C ASP A 146 -6.63 18.29 4.73
N PRO A 147 -7.31 17.47 3.91
CA PRO A 147 -7.34 17.69 2.48
C PRO A 147 -8.13 18.96 2.12
N CYS A 148 -9.07 19.40 2.97
CA CYS A 148 -9.81 20.64 2.74
C CYS A 148 -8.93 21.86 2.89
N ALA A 149 -8.11 21.93 3.94
CA ALA A 149 -7.16 23.02 4.11
C ALA A 149 -6.16 23.09 2.95
N THR A 150 -5.60 21.94 2.54
CA THR A 150 -4.66 21.86 1.41
C THR A 150 -5.30 22.35 0.10
N VAL A 151 -6.49 21.85 -0.25
CA VAL A 151 -7.15 22.19 -1.52
C VAL A 151 -7.65 23.64 -1.51
N THR A 152 -8.11 24.15 -0.37
CA THR A 152 -8.49 25.56 -0.20
C THR A 152 -7.30 26.49 -0.39
N ALA A 153 -6.15 26.17 0.22
CA ALA A 153 -4.93 26.96 0.03
C ALA A 153 -4.49 26.99 -1.43
N TRP A 154 -4.60 25.87 -2.15
CA TRP A 154 -4.26 25.81 -3.57
C TRP A 154 -5.25 26.60 -4.44
N ARG A 155 -6.55 26.56 -4.13
CA ARG A 155 -7.58 27.41 -4.75
C ARG A 155 -7.24 28.89 -4.56
N ASP A 156 -6.93 29.29 -3.34
CA ASP A 156 -6.67 30.69 -2.99
C ASP A 156 -5.40 31.22 -3.67
N ALA A 157 -4.46 30.33 -4.01
CA ALA A 157 -3.31 30.61 -4.86
C ALA A 157 -3.61 30.50 -6.38
N GLY A 158 -4.88 30.48 -6.76
CA GLY A 158 -5.36 30.47 -8.15
C GLY A 158 -5.10 29.17 -8.90
N TRP A 159 -4.99 28.03 -8.22
CA TRP A 159 -4.68 26.73 -8.84
C TRP A 159 -3.37 26.72 -9.66
N SER A 160 -2.43 27.59 -9.29
CA SER A 160 -1.15 27.70 -10.01
C SER A 160 -0.30 26.45 -9.79
N ALA A 161 0.52 26.08 -10.80
CA ALA A 161 1.46 24.96 -10.66
C ALA A 161 2.53 25.23 -9.59
N ALA A 162 2.87 26.50 -9.36
CA ALA A 162 3.84 26.89 -8.33
C ALA A 162 3.30 26.67 -6.90
N ALA A 163 1.98 26.73 -6.72
CA ALA A 163 1.31 26.48 -5.44
C ALA A 163 0.73 25.06 -5.33
N GLU A 164 0.98 24.20 -6.32
CA GLU A 164 0.56 22.80 -6.28
C GLU A 164 1.24 22.08 -5.09
N PRO A 165 0.50 21.29 -4.30
CA PRO A 165 1.09 20.51 -3.21
C PRO A 165 2.11 19.52 -3.75
N LYS A 166 3.40 19.85 -3.59
CA LYS A 166 4.53 19.06 -4.12
C LYS A 166 4.56 17.63 -3.61
N GLN A 167 3.92 17.39 -2.48
CA GLN A 167 3.92 16.08 -1.87
C GLN A 167 3.08 15.06 -2.64
N ALA A 168 2.30 15.49 -3.64
CA ALA A 168 1.73 14.58 -4.63
C ALA A 168 2.81 13.82 -5.43
N ASP A 169 3.98 14.42 -5.68
CA ASP A 169 5.09 13.74 -6.36
C ASP A 169 5.76 12.69 -5.44
N GLU A 170 5.76 12.94 -4.12
CA GLU A 170 6.29 11.99 -3.13
C GLU A 170 5.41 10.74 -3.00
N LEU A 171 4.08 10.89 -3.19
CA LEU A 171 3.14 9.77 -3.27
C LEU A 171 3.44 8.86 -4.47
N LEU A 172 3.71 9.44 -5.63
CA LEU A 172 4.11 8.67 -6.82
C LEU A 172 5.41 7.90 -6.60
N ALA A 173 6.37 8.48 -5.87
CA ALA A 173 7.60 7.80 -5.48
C ALA A 173 7.37 6.67 -4.46
N ALA A 174 6.32 6.76 -3.63
CA ALA A 174 5.92 5.70 -2.72
C ALA A 174 5.41 4.47 -3.49
N GLY A 175 4.61 4.67 -4.54
CA GLY A 175 4.19 3.60 -5.45
C GLY A 175 5.38 2.84 -6.05
N ALA A 176 6.40 3.58 -6.52
CA ALA A 176 7.64 2.97 -7.06
C ALA A 176 8.40 2.12 -6.02
N SER A 177 8.35 2.50 -4.74
CA SER A 177 8.96 1.71 -3.65
C SER A 177 8.25 0.37 -3.44
N PHE A 178 6.93 0.33 -3.64
CA PHE A 178 6.14 -0.90 -3.58
C PHE A 178 6.42 -1.81 -4.79
N GLU A 179 6.45 -1.24 -5.99
CA GLU A 179 6.81 -1.97 -7.22
C GLU A 179 8.19 -2.63 -7.09
N ALA A 180 9.17 -1.93 -6.50
CA ALA A 180 10.50 -2.49 -6.23
C ALA A 180 10.47 -3.65 -5.22
N ALA A 181 9.51 -3.67 -4.28
CA ALA A 181 9.35 -4.73 -3.30
C ALA A 181 8.57 -5.94 -3.85
N ALA A 182 7.68 -5.72 -4.83
CA ALA A 182 6.73 -6.70 -5.34
C ALA A 182 7.36 -8.05 -5.77
N PRO A 183 8.51 -8.11 -6.48
CA PRO A 183 9.11 -9.39 -6.85
C PRO A 183 9.55 -10.23 -5.64
N ALA A 184 10.04 -9.58 -4.57
CA ALA A 184 10.45 -10.30 -3.37
C ALA A 184 9.23 -10.80 -2.59
N ILE A 185 8.18 -9.98 -2.49
CA ILE A 185 6.91 -10.35 -1.85
C ILE A 185 6.25 -11.52 -2.58
N SER A 186 6.14 -11.44 -3.90
CA SER A 186 5.58 -12.49 -4.76
C SER A 186 6.31 -13.83 -4.59
N ARG A 187 7.64 -13.82 -4.50
CA ARG A 187 8.43 -15.04 -4.22
C ARG A 187 8.18 -15.56 -2.81
N GLY A 188 8.06 -14.68 -1.81
CA GLY A 188 7.68 -15.03 -0.44
C GLY A 188 6.30 -15.70 -0.37
N ARG A 189 5.30 -15.11 -1.03
CA ARG A 189 3.95 -15.67 -1.21
C ARG A 189 4.02 -17.07 -1.82
N ALA A 190 4.67 -17.22 -2.97
CA ALA A 190 4.78 -18.52 -3.64
C ALA A 190 5.44 -19.58 -2.73
N PHE A 191 6.45 -19.18 -1.94
CA PHE A 191 7.09 -20.07 -0.98
C PHE A 191 6.13 -20.51 0.14
N ILE A 192 5.38 -19.57 0.73
CA ILE A 192 4.38 -19.88 1.78
C ILE A 192 3.29 -20.80 1.21
N ARG A 193 2.77 -20.51 0.00
CA ARG A 193 1.78 -21.36 -0.68
C ARG A 193 2.28 -22.80 -0.85
N ARG A 194 3.54 -22.97 -1.26
CA ARG A 194 4.12 -24.29 -1.54
C ARG A 194 4.44 -25.11 -0.29
N TYR A 195 4.93 -24.47 0.77
CA TYR A 195 5.48 -25.18 1.94
C TYR A 195 4.70 -24.97 3.24
N GLY A 196 3.71 -24.09 3.27
CA GLY A 196 2.90 -23.75 4.46
C GLY A 196 1.87 -24.81 4.86
N GLY A 197 1.74 -25.90 4.10
CA GLY A 197 0.74 -26.94 4.35
C GLY A 197 -0.68 -26.49 3.97
N PRO A 198 -1.74 -27.06 4.59
CA PRO A 198 -3.13 -26.82 4.19
C PRO A 198 -3.55 -25.33 4.18
N SER A 199 -2.96 -24.53 5.07
CA SER A 199 -3.27 -23.10 5.18
C SER A 199 -2.30 -22.18 4.42
N GLY A 200 -1.31 -22.75 3.73
CA GLY A 200 -0.28 -22.00 3.03
C GLY A 200 -0.82 -21.14 1.89
N ALA A 201 -1.87 -21.60 1.19
CA ALA A 201 -2.53 -20.83 0.15
C ALA A 201 -3.08 -19.50 0.69
N ASN A 202 -3.96 -19.59 1.70
CA ASN A 202 -4.58 -18.43 2.33
C ASN A 202 -3.55 -17.51 3.00
N ALA A 203 -2.56 -18.07 3.70
CA ALA A 203 -1.52 -17.26 4.31
C ALA A 203 -0.59 -16.58 3.29
N GLY A 204 -0.37 -17.20 2.14
CA GLY A 204 0.36 -16.58 1.03
C GLY A 204 -0.39 -15.39 0.46
N ASP A 205 -1.70 -15.49 0.28
CA ASP A 205 -2.53 -14.39 -0.22
C ASP A 205 -2.64 -13.24 0.80
N LEU A 206 -2.77 -13.57 2.08
CA LEU A 206 -2.71 -12.58 3.17
C LEU A 206 -1.33 -11.91 3.30
N PHE A 207 -0.25 -12.61 2.95
CA PHE A 207 1.10 -12.06 2.97
C PHE A 207 1.30 -11.01 1.86
N ASP A 208 0.74 -11.26 0.68
CA ASP A 208 0.70 -10.31 -0.44
C ASP A 208 -0.12 -9.08 -0.05
N GLY A 209 -1.36 -9.31 0.38
CA GLY A 209 -2.32 -8.24 0.68
C GLY A 209 -2.10 -7.52 2.01
N ALA A 210 -1.02 -7.82 2.72
CA ALA A 210 -0.64 -7.11 3.93
C ALA A 210 -0.17 -5.67 3.63
N LEU A 211 0.35 -5.45 2.43
CA LEU A 211 0.71 -4.14 1.91
C LEU A 211 -0.20 -3.68 0.78
N ASP A 212 -1.26 -4.44 0.45
CA ASP A 212 -2.25 -3.96 -0.50
C ASP A 212 -2.75 -2.61 0.02
N GLU A 213 -2.52 -1.66 -0.86
CA GLU A 213 -2.76 -0.25 -0.71
C GLU A 213 -4.30 -0.10 -0.47
N PRO A 214 -4.79 0.83 0.38
CA PRO A 214 -6.20 0.91 0.76
C PRO A 214 -7.23 1.13 -0.38
N ASP A 215 -6.75 1.17 -1.62
CA ASP A 215 -7.28 1.79 -2.84
C ASP A 215 -8.59 1.21 -3.27
N GLY A 216 -8.67 -0.12 -3.28
CA GLY A 216 -9.89 -0.81 -3.68
C GLY A 216 -11.08 -0.33 -2.86
N GLN A 217 -10.87 -0.19 -1.54
CA GLN A 217 -11.91 0.28 -0.63
C GLN A 217 -12.06 1.81 -0.60
N VAL A 218 -11.06 2.55 -1.11
CA VAL A 218 -11.22 3.99 -1.36
C VAL A 218 -12.24 4.20 -2.49
N ILE A 219 -12.07 3.45 -3.59
CA ILE A 219 -12.88 3.52 -4.81
C ILE A 219 -14.27 2.91 -4.63
N ASP A 220 -14.44 1.91 -3.75
CA ASP A 220 -15.74 1.26 -3.52
C ASP A 220 -16.78 2.20 -2.85
N ASP A 221 -16.34 3.20 -2.06
CA ASP A 221 -17.22 4.16 -1.41
C ASP A 221 -17.27 5.47 -2.22
N CYS A 222 -18.24 5.59 -3.12
CA CYS A 222 -18.31 6.70 -4.06
C CYS A 222 -19.05 7.94 -3.56
N ASP A 223 -18.44 8.59 -2.57
CA ASP A 223 -18.89 9.89 -2.06
C ASP A 223 -18.76 11.01 -3.11
N PRO A 224 -19.38 12.18 -2.88
CA PRO A 224 -19.39 13.28 -3.84
C PRO A 224 -18.01 13.80 -4.25
N VAL A 225 -17.01 13.76 -3.37
CA VAL A 225 -15.64 14.19 -3.71
C VAL A 225 -15.00 13.15 -4.62
N ALA A 226 -15.09 11.86 -4.28
CA ALA A 226 -14.57 10.77 -5.12
C ALA A 226 -15.11 10.83 -6.57
N ARG A 227 -16.39 11.16 -6.74
CA ARG A 227 -17.02 11.32 -8.07
C ARG A 227 -16.43 12.47 -8.90
N ILE A 228 -15.91 13.51 -8.26
CA ILE A 228 -15.25 14.64 -8.92
C ILE A 228 -13.84 14.25 -9.32
N VAL A 229 -13.09 13.64 -8.40
CA VAL A 229 -11.64 13.44 -8.56
C VAL A 229 -11.25 12.10 -9.20
N LEU A 230 -12.18 11.15 -9.30
CA LEU A 230 -12.00 9.84 -9.94
C LEU A 230 -13.05 9.59 -11.05
N PRO A 231 -13.12 10.43 -12.09
CA PRO A 231 -14.18 10.36 -13.10
C PRO A 231 -14.22 9.03 -13.87
N ASP A 232 -13.07 8.39 -14.07
CA ASP A 232 -12.98 7.09 -14.76
C ASP A 232 -13.54 5.92 -13.94
N ASN A 233 -13.76 6.13 -12.63
CA ASN A 233 -14.29 5.13 -11.72
C ASN A 233 -15.78 5.32 -11.44
N VAL A 234 -16.44 6.31 -12.05
CA VAL A 234 -17.86 6.61 -11.80
C VAL A 234 -18.78 5.44 -12.17
N GLU A 235 -18.43 4.63 -13.17
CA GLU A 235 -19.19 3.41 -13.45
C GLU A 235 -19.07 2.35 -12.36
N ALA A 236 -17.91 2.24 -11.69
CA ALA A 236 -17.75 1.38 -10.52
C ALA A 236 -18.57 1.93 -9.35
N CYS A 237 -18.61 3.26 -9.22
CA CYS A 237 -19.42 3.98 -8.26
C CYS A 237 -20.93 3.78 -8.41
N ASP A 238 -21.42 3.59 -9.63
CA ASP A 238 -22.84 3.41 -9.88
C ASP A 238 -23.26 1.94 -9.84
N ARG A 239 -22.32 1.00 -9.99
CA ARG A 239 -22.56 -0.46 -9.86
C ARG A 239 -22.55 -0.98 -8.42
N GLY A 240 -22.00 -0.22 -7.47
CA GLY A 240 -21.97 -0.56 -6.04
C GLY A 240 -23.20 -0.12 -5.23
N ARG A 241 -24.26 0.38 -5.89
CA ARG A 241 -25.55 0.75 -5.27
C ARG A 241 -26.60 -0.33 -5.43
#